data_AF-A0A9E5CJU4-F1
#
_entry.id   AF-A0A9E5CJU4-F1
#
_cell.length_a   1.000
_cell.length_b   1.000
_cell.length_c   1.000
_cell.angle_alpha   90.00
_cell.angle_beta   90.00
_cell.angle_gamma   90.00
#
_symmetry.space_group_name_H-M   'P 1'
#
loop_
_entity.id
_entity.type
_entity.pdbx_description
1 polymer ?
#
loop_
_entity_poly.entity_id
_entity_poly.type
_entity_poly.pdbx_seq_one_letter_code
_entity_poly.pdbx_strand_id
1 'polypeptide(L)' 'MMNDSLQYPTLARLLAINNRVHDLENQLLRESVPTTALLNQSNIETAPLNRIAEMQAEIDQGVRASLVTCWMGVVDDD' A
#
# COMPACT_ATOMS: atom_id res chain seq x y z
N MET A 1 11.57 -15.24 -28.29
CA MET A 1 10.78 -14.00 -28.36
C MET A 1 10.02 -13.96 -27.05
N MET A 2 10.38 -13.06 -26.14
CA MET A 2 9.69 -12.91 -24.87
C MET A 2 8.26 -12.45 -25.19
N ASN A 3 7.27 -13.22 -24.76
CA ASN A 3 5.89 -12.74 -24.76
C ASN A 3 5.77 -11.85 -23.50
N ASP A 4 6.29 -10.62 -23.58
CA ASP A 4 6.43 -9.68 -22.44
C ASP A 4 5.08 -9.09 -21.96
N SER A 5 3.95 -9.61 -22.40
CA SER A 5 2.64 -9.02 -22.12
C SER A 5 1.94 -9.79 -21.01
N LEU A 6 2.06 -9.28 -19.78
CA LEU A 6 1.22 -9.69 -18.65
C LEU A 6 -0.24 -9.88 -19.10
N GLN A 7 -0.81 -11.04 -18.81
CA GLN A 7 -2.18 -11.35 -19.20
C GLN A 7 -3.17 -10.32 -18.62
N TYR A 8 -4.25 -10.03 -19.36
CA TYR A 8 -5.26 -9.04 -18.97
C TYR A 8 -5.79 -9.21 -17.53
N PRO A 9 -6.07 -10.42 -17.01
CA PRO A 9 -6.47 -10.60 -15.61
C PRO A 9 -5.40 -10.14 -14.61
N THR A 10 -4.13 -10.37 -14.93
CA THR A 10 -2.99 -9.93 -14.12
C THR A 10 -2.86 -8.42 -14.14
N LEU A 11 -3.01 -7.79 -15.30
CA LEU A 11 -3.01 -6.32 -15.44
C LEU A 11 -4.16 -5.67 -14.66
N ALA A 12 -5.37 -6.24 -14.75
CA ALA A 12 -6.53 -5.75 -14.01
C ALA A 12 -6.31 -5.85 -12.49
N ARG A 13 -5.73 -6.96 -12.02
CA ARG A 13 -5.37 -7.17 -10.62
C ARG A 13 -4.29 -6.18 -10.16
N LEU A 14 -3.27 -5.95 -10.98
CA LEU A 14 -2.19 -5.01 -10.71
C LEU A 14 -2.74 -3.57 -10.58
N LEU A 15 -3.61 -3.17 -11.50
CA LEU A 15 -4.25 -1.86 -11.48
C LEU A 15 -5.09 -1.67 -10.22
N ALA A 16 -5.87 -2.66 -9.82
CA ALA A 16 -6.68 -2.61 -8.60
C ALA A 16 -5.82 -2.45 -7.34
N ILE A 17 -4.71 -3.20 -7.24
CA ILE A 17 -3.77 -3.11 -6.11
C ILE A 17 -3.13 -1.72 -6.07
N ASN A 18 -2.63 -1.23 -7.21
CA ASN A 18 -1.93 0.05 -7.28
C ASN A 18 -2.87 1.23 -6.99
N ASN A 19 -4.12 1.20 -7.46
CA ASN A 19 -5.11 2.23 -7.12
C ASN A 19 -5.37 2.27 -5.62
N ARG A 20 -5.50 1.11 -4.96
CA ARG A 20 -5.67 1.06 -3.50
C ARG A 20 -4.48 1.65 -2.76
N VAL A 21 -3.25 1.32 -3.17
CA VAL A 21 -2.03 1.89 -2.58
C VAL A 21 -2.01 3.41 -2.75
N HIS A 22 -2.32 3.90 -3.95
CA HIS A 22 -2.37 5.32 -4.23
C HIS A 22 -3.40 6.07 -3.38
N ASP A 23 -4.59 5.49 -3.18
CA ASP A 23 -5.61 6.05 -2.31
C ASP A 23 -5.16 6.11 -0.85
N LEU A 24 -4.47 5.07 -0.37
CA LEU A 24 -3.90 5.02 0.99
C LEU A 24 -2.77 6.04 1.17
N GLU A 25 -1.89 6.22 0.19
CA GLU A 25 -0.86 7.26 0.21
C GLU A 25 -1.49 8.66 0.31
N ASN A 26 -2.53 8.91 -0.49
CA ASN A 26 -3.27 10.17 -0.44
C ASN A 26 -3.97 10.40 0.90
N GLN A 27 -4.45 9.34 1.56
CA GLN A 27 -5.03 9.42 2.91
C GLN A 27 -3.95 9.69 3.97
N LEU A 28 -2.82 8.99 3.89
CA LEU A 28 -1.67 9.16 4.78
C LEU A 28 -1.13 10.60 4.73
N LEU A 29 -1.02 11.18 3.54
CA LEU A 29 -0.59 12.58 3.34
C LEU A 29 -1.54 13.60 3.96
N ARG A 30 -2.80 13.23 4.20
CA ARG A 30 -3.82 14.09 4.83
C ARG A 30 -3.93 13.88 6.33
N GLU A 31 -3.30 12.84 6.89
CA GLU A 31 -3.33 12.61 8.33
C GLU A 31 -2.39 13.54 9.09
N SER A 32 -2.88 14.03 10.24
CA SER A 32 -2.10 14.88 11.12
C SER A 32 -1.16 14.02 11.95
N VAL A 33 0.15 14.22 11.77
CA VAL A 33 1.15 13.59 12.63
C VAL A 33 1.13 14.32 13.98
N PRO A 34 0.85 13.61 15.09
CA PRO A 34 0.91 14.24 16.41
C PRO A 34 2.33 14.73 16.68
N THR A 35 2.46 16.03 16.96
CA THR A 35 3.73 16.66 17.29
C THR A 35 4.12 16.36 18.74
N THR A 36 5.43 16.29 19.00
CA THR A 36 6.04 15.88 20.28
C THR A 36 5.55 16.64 21.52
N ALA A 37 4.99 17.85 21.35
CA ALA A 37 4.37 18.62 22.44
C ALA A 37 3.12 17.94 23.04
N LEU A 38 2.42 17.11 22.26
CA LEU A 38 1.28 16.33 22.73
C LEU A 38 1.75 15.12 23.55
N LEU A 39 2.80 14.42 23.14
CA LEU A 39 3.24 13.15 23.75
C LEU A 39 3.61 13.22 25.25
N ASN A 40 3.84 14.41 25.79
CA ASN A 40 4.11 14.63 27.21
C ASN A 40 2.86 14.64 28.11
N GLN A 41 1.66 14.67 27.53
CA GLN A 41 0.42 14.46 28.26
C GLN A 41 0.08 12.99 28.14
N SER A 42 0.18 12.26 29.25
CA SER A 42 0.09 10.80 29.38
C SER A 42 -1.26 10.17 29.02
N ASN A 43 -2.00 10.75 28.08
CA ASN A 43 -3.26 10.28 27.56
C ASN A 43 -3.58 10.79 26.13
N ILE A 44 -2.58 11.26 25.34
CA ILE A 44 -2.84 11.51 23.92
C ILE A 44 -3.27 10.20 23.29
N GLU A 45 -4.50 10.18 22.78
CA GLU A 45 -5.10 9.05 22.07
C GLU A 45 -4.06 8.40 21.15
N THR A 46 -3.76 7.13 21.41
CA THR A 46 -2.89 6.30 20.56
C THR A 46 -3.53 6.02 19.19
N ALA A 47 -4.80 6.38 19.02
CA ALA A 47 -5.61 6.13 17.82
C ALA A 47 -5.01 6.73 16.52
N PRO A 48 -4.64 8.03 16.43
CA PRO A 48 -3.99 8.58 15.23
C PRO A 48 -2.64 7.94 14.91
N LEU A 49 -1.79 7.65 15.89
CA LEU A 49 -0.52 6.95 15.66
C LEU A 49 -0.74 5.52 15.15
N ASN A 50 -1.74 4.84 15.70
CA ASN A 50 -2.10 3.49 15.27
C ASN A 50 -2.65 3.50 13.83
N ARG A 51 -3.47 4.49 13.47
CA ARG A 51 -4.02 4.62 12.11
C ARG A 51 -2.95 4.93 11.05
N ILE A 52 -1.99 5.80 11.37
CA ILE A 52 -0.83 6.06 10.51
C ILE A 52 -0.04 4.76 10.28
N ALA A 53 0.25 4.01 11.33
CA ALA A 53 1.00 2.75 11.24
C ALA A 53 0.24 1.66 10.47
N GLU A 54 -1.07 1.55 10.68
CA GLU A 54 -1.95 0.64 9.93
C GLU A 54 -1.94 0.97 8.43
N MET A 55 -2.10 2.23 8.06
CA MET A 55 -2.04 2.64 6.64
C MET A 55 -0.68 2.36 6.02
N GLN A 56 0.42 2.60 6.74
CA GLN A 56 1.77 2.27 6.27
C GLN A 56 1.94 0.76 6.04
N ALA A 57 1.44 -0.08 6.94
CA ALA A 57 1.47 -1.53 6.79
C ALA A 57 0.64 -2.00 5.58
N GLU A 58 -0.53 -1.40 5.34
CA GLU A 58 -1.37 -1.71 4.18
C GLU A 58 -0.71 -1.29 2.86
N ILE A 59 -0.03 -0.14 2.83
CA ILE A 59 0.76 0.31 1.67
C ILE A 59 1.88 -0.70 1.38
N ASP A 60 2.66 -1.08 2.39
CA ASP A 60 3.75 -2.06 2.25
C ASP A 60 3.24 -3.41 1.74
N GLN A 61 2.11 -3.88 2.27
CA GLN A 61 1.47 -5.10 1.82
C GLN A 61 1.01 -4.99 0.37
N GLY A 62 0.41 -3.86 -0.02
CA GLY A 62 -0.05 -3.59 -1.38
C GLY A 62 1.10 -3.57 -2.38
N VAL A 63 2.21 -2.91 -2.06
CA VAL A 63 3.43 -2.89 -2.90
C VAL A 63 3.97 -4.31 -3.10
N ARG A 64 4.09 -5.10 -2.02
CA ARG A 64 4.53 -6.49 -2.12
C ARG A 64 3.57 -7.33 -2.96
N ALA A 65 2.26 -7.17 -2.79
CA ALA A 65 1.26 -7.89 -3.57
C ALA A 65 1.32 -7.53 -5.06
N SER A 66 1.59 -6.27 -5.39
CA SER A 66 1.80 -5.79 -6.77
C SER A 66 3.01 -6.47 -7.42
N LEU A 67 4.15 -6.50 -6.72
CA LEU A 67 5.38 -7.17 -7.17
C LEU A 67 5.19 -8.68 -7.38
N VAL A 68 4.55 -9.37 -6.42
CA VAL A 68 4.26 -10.80 -6.52
C VAL A 68 3.29 -11.09 -7.68
N THR A 69 2.30 -10.22 -7.90
CA THR A 69 1.36 -10.33 -9.03
C THR A 69 2.07 -10.21 -10.37
N CYS A 70 3.01 -9.26 -10.52
CA CYS A 70 3.87 -9.17 -11.69
C CYS A 70 4.72 -10.43 -11.86
N TRP A 71 5.36 -10.91 -10.81
CA TRP A 71 6.22 -12.09 -10.88
C TRP A 71 5.46 -13.34 -11.31
N MET A 72 4.29 -13.62 -10.72
CA MET A 72 3.49 -14.78 -11.10
C MET A 72 2.96 -14.68 -12.52
N GLY A 73 2.49 -13.49 -12.94
CA GLY A 73 2.01 -13.30 -14.30
C GLY A 73 3.08 -13.37 -15.40
N VAL A 74 4.36 -13.24 -15.04
CA VAL A 74 5.49 -13.50 -15.94
C VAL A 74 5.81 -14.99 -16.03
N VAL A 75 5.57 -15.76 -14.96
CA VAL A 75 5.80 -17.21 -14.90
C VAL A 75 4.69 -18.01 -15.59
N ASP A 76 3.47 -17.48 -15.63
CA ASP A 76 2.30 -18.11 -16.29
C ASP A 76 2.28 -17.93 -17.83
N ASP A 77 3.32 -17.34 -18.44
CA ASP A 77 3.47 -17.09 -19.89
C ASP A 77 4.46 -18.08 -20.58
N ASP A 78 4.82 -19.18 -19.90
CA ASP A 78 5.65 -20.31 -20.40
C ASP A 78 4.83 -21.47 -20.98
#